data_AF-A0A2E1H8N0-F1
#
_entry.id   AF-A0A2E1H8N0-F1
#
_cell.length_a   1.000
_cell.length_b   1.000
_cell.length_c   1.000
_cell.angle_alpha   90.00
_cell.angle_beta   90.00
_cell.angle_gamma   90.00
#
_symmetry.space_group_name_H-M   'P 1'
#
loop_
_entity.id
_entity.type
_entity.pdbx_description
1 polymer ?
#
loop_
_entity_poly.entity_id
_entity_poly.type
_entity_poly.pdbx_seq_one_letter_code
_entity_poly.pdbx_strand_id
1 'polypeptide(L)' 'MDEAGDLRRPADAPDGEDLGEDFWKGAVLHPPRTRNSVSITLSPAAMEFFEREGPDPAEAIRGVLEAYAAEHSNS' A
#
# COMPACT_ATOMS: atom_id res chain seq x y z
N MET A 1 -3.95 15.65 -9.92
CA MET A 1 -4.75 16.72 -9.30
C MET A 1 -4.03 18.00 -9.62
N ASP A 2 -4.72 18.98 -10.21
CA ASP A 2 -4.13 20.30 -10.44
C ASP A 2 -4.12 21.14 -9.15
N GLU A 3 -3.61 22.37 -9.24
CA GLU A 3 -3.47 23.30 -8.11
C GLU A 3 -4.83 23.68 -7.48
N ALA A 4 -5.95 23.48 -8.20
CA ALA A 4 -7.30 23.71 -7.71
C ALA A 4 -7.96 22.44 -7.13
N GLY A 5 -7.27 21.30 -7.15
CA GLY A 5 -7.81 20.02 -6.71
C GLY A 5 -8.65 19.31 -7.78
N ASP A 6 -8.66 19.78 -9.03
CA ASP A 6 -9.44 19.13 -10.08
C ASP A 6 -8.71 17.90 -10.63
N LEU A 7 -9.48 16.83 -10.80
CA LEU A 7 -9.02 15.60 -11.42
C LEU A 7 -9.25 15.75 -12.92
N ARG A 8 -8.17 15.84 -13.71
CA ARG A 8 -8.26 15.85 -15.18
C ARG A 8 -9.10 14.67 -15.65
N ARG A 9 -10.35 14.94 -16.04
CA ARG A 9 -11.19 13.94 -16.70
C ARG A 9 -10.71 13.79 -18.15
N PRO A 10 -10.45 12.56 -18.61
CA PRO A 10 -10.25 12.30 -20.04
C PRO A 10 -11.42 12.87 -20.83
N ALA A 11 -11.15 13.57 -21.94
CA ALA A 11 -12.19 14.22 -22.74
C ALA A 11 -13.15 13.22 -23.42
N ASP A 12 -12.75 11.96 -23.48
CA ASP A 12 -13.47 10.82 -24.05
C ASP A 12 -14.04 9.87 -22.98
N ALA A 13 -14.02 10.28 -21.71
CA ALA A 13 -14.63 9.47 -20.66
C ALA A 13 -16.14 9.35 -20.92
N PRO A 14 -16.69 8.13 -20.99
CA PRO A 14 -18.12 7.95 -21.15
C PRO A 14 -18.86 8.50 -19.93
N ASP A 15 -20.07 9.02 -20.16
CA ASP A 15 -20.96 9.38 -19.06
C ASP A 15 -21.21 8.15 -18.18
N GLY A 16 -21.07 8.32 -16.87
CA GLY A 16 -21.34 7.26 -15.91
C GLY A 16 -22.81 6.89 -15.91
N GLU A 17 -23.10 5.61 -15.68
CA GLU A 17 -24.47 5.14 -15.47
C GLU A 17 -25.08 5.76 -14.20
N ASP A 18 -26.32 6.20 -14.28
CA ASP A 18 -27.05 6.69 -13.11
C ASP A 18 -27.53 5.48 -12.28
N LEU A 19 -26.79 5.24 -11.20
CA LEU A 19 -27.09 4.17 -10.24
C LEU A 19 -28.20 4.67 -9.32
N GLY A 20 -29.44 4.35 -9.66
CA GLY A 20 -30.64 4.78 -8.92
C GLY A 20 -30.68 4.33 -7.45
N GLU A 21 -31.70 4.78 -6.72
CA GLU A 21 -31.81 4.58 -5.26
C GLU A 21 -31.66 3.12 -4.80
N ASP A 22 -32.18 2.18 -5.58
CA ASP A 22 -32.14 0.75 -5.26
C ASP A 22 -30.72 0.17 -5.26
N PHE A 23 -29.82 0.73 -6.08
CA PHE A 23 -28.40 0.38 -6.05
C PHE A 23 -27.78 0.78 -4.70
N TRP A 24 -28.07 2.01 -4.24
CA TRP A 24 -27.50 2.54 -3.00
C TRP A 24 -28.07 1.89 -1.75
N LYS A 25 -29.31 1.40 -1.76
CA LYS A 25 -29.91 0.65 -0.64
C LYS A 25 -29.10 -0.59 -0.23
N GLY A 26 -28.44 -1.23 -1.20
CA GLY A 26 -27.58 -2.40 -0.98
C GLY A 26 -26.09 -2.08 -0.86
N ALA A 27 -25.69 -0.82 -1.02
CA ALA A 27 -24.29 -0.45 -1.02
C ALA A 27 -23.66 -0.65 0.37
N VAL A 28 -22.50 -1.31 0.40
CA VAL A 28 -21.73 -1.54 1.62
C VAL A 28 -20.50 -0.65 1.62
N LEU A 29 -20.34 0.16 2.66
CA LEU A 29 -19.13 0.96 2.84
C LEU A 29 -17.98 0.05 3.28
N HIS A 30 -17.03 -0.21 2.39
CA HIS A 30 -15.78 -0.84 2.74
C HIS A 30 -14.77 0.25 3.14
N PRO A 31 -14.37 0.34 4.42
CA PRO A 31 -13.29 1.24 4.79
C PRO A 31 -12.04 0.82 3.99
N PRO A 32 -11.23 1.78 3.53
CA PRO A 32 -9.98 1.45 2.87
C PRO A 32 -9.18 0.54 3.81
N ARG A 33 -8.63 -0.54 3.27
CA ARG A 33 -7.74 -1.43 4.04
C ARG A 33 -6.62 -0.55 4.58
N THR A 34 -6.63 -0.27 5.88
CA THR A 34 -5.53 0.41 6.55
C THR A 34 -4.35 -0.55 6.53
N ARG A 35 -3.48 -0.41 5.53
CA ARG A 35 -2.15 -1.02 5.60
C ARG A 35 -1.40 -0.24 6.66
N ASN A 36 -1.07 -0.89 7.77
CA ASN A 36 -0.14 -0.33 8.74
C ASN A 36 1.22 -0.27 8.06
N SER A 37 1.56 0.87 7.47
CA SER A 37 2.88 1.14 6.92
C SER A 37 3.71 1.82 8.00
N VAL A 38 4.84 1.21 8.35
CA VAL A 38 5.86 1.85 9.19
C VAL A 38 7.09 2.08 8.33
N SER A 39 7.61 3.30 8.37
CA SER A 39 8.89 3.62 7.73
C SER A 39 10.01 3.34 8.72
N ILE A 40 10.93 2.46 8.33
CA ILE A 40 12.12 2.15 9.12
C ILE A 40 13.34 2.66 8.36
N THR A 41 14.15 3.48 9.02
CA THR A 41 15.41 3.95 8.46
C THR A 41 16.49 2.90 8.70
N LEU A 42 17.14 2.45 7.63
CA LEU A 42 18.29 1.57 7.71
C LEU A 42 19.59 2.39 7.64
N SER A 43 20.64 1.88 8.28
CA SER A 43 21.98 2.44 8.09
C SER A 43 22.48 2.14 6.67
N PRO A 44 23.41 2.95 6.12
CA PRO A 44 23.97 2.71 4.79
C PRO A 44 24.57 1.30 4.64
N ALA A 45 25.26 0.81 5.67
CA ALA A 45 25.88 -0.51 5.67
C ALA A 45 24.84 -1.65 5.65
N ALA A 46 23.72 -1.49 6.36
CA ALA A 46 22.63 -2.46 6.31
C ALA A 46 21.96 -2.45 4.93
N MET A 47 21.80 -1.27 4.32
CA MET A 47 21.23 -1.16 2.99
C MET A 47 22.10 -1.84 1.94
N GLU A 48 23.41 -1.59 1.97
CA GLU A 48 24.39 -2.20 1.07
C GLU A 48 24.43 -3.73 1.21
N PHE A 49 24.24 -4.26 2.42
CA PHE A 49 24.14 -5.69 2.64
C PHE A 49 22.97 -6.30 1.86
N PHE A 50 21.76 -5.74 1.99
CA PHE A 50 20.57 -6.26 1.33
C PHE A 50 20.55 -6.03 -0.19
N GLU A 51 21.15 -4.93 -0.66
CA GLU A 51 21.34 -4.68 -2.10
C GLU A 51 22.24 -5.73 -2.78
N ARG A 52 23.18 -6.31 -2.03
CA ARG A 52 24.08 -7.36 -2.54
C ARG A 52 23.47 -8.76 -2.52
N GLU A 53 22.50 -9.02 -1.64
CA GLU A 53 21.83 -10.32 -1.49
C GLU A 53 20.91 -10.66 -2.66
N GLY A 54 20.32 -9.66 -3.35
CA GLY A 54 19.46 -9.95 -4.49
C GLY A 54 18.67 -8.76 -5.05
N PRO A 55 17.80 -9.02 -6.04
CA PRO A 55 17.08 -7.98 -6.78
C PRO A 55 15.97 -7.27 -5.98
N ASP A 56 15.55 -7.82 -4.84
CA ASP A 56 14.54 -7.20 -3.99
C ASP A 56 15.00 -7.12 -2.51
N PRO A 57 15.74 -6.06 -2.15
CA PRO A 57 16.15 -5.81 -0.78
C PRO A 57 14.98 -5.72 0.21
N ALA A 58 13.81 -5.25 -0.23
CA ALA A 58 12.66 -5.05 0.64
C ALA A 58 12.04 -6.40 1.06
N GLU A 59 11.96 -7.35 0.14
CA GLU A 59 11.56 -8.73 0.44
C GLU A 59 12.52 -9.39 1.45
N ALA A 60 13.84 -9.22 1.26
CA ALA A 60 14.84 -9.76 2.17
C ALA A 60 14.73 -9.16 3.58
N ILE A 61 14.58 -7.83 3.67
CA ILE A 61 14.36 -7.13 4.95
C ILE A 61 13.08 -7.64 5.63
N ARG A 62 11.99 -7.83 4.88
CA ARG A 62 10.74 -8.35 5.45
C ARG A 62 10.94 -9.75 6.02
N GLY A 63 11.62 -10.64 5.29
CA GLY A 63 11.93 -11.99 5.76
C GLY A 63 12.71 -12.01 7.08
N VAL A 64 13.71 -11.12 7.22
CA VAL A 64 14.48 -10.98 8.48
C VAL A 64 13.58 -10.52 9.63
N LEU A 65 12.72 -9.52 9.40
CA LEU A 65 11.80 -9.01 10.44
C LEU A 65 10.78 -10.06 10.86
N GLU A 66 10.24 -10.84 9.92
CA GLU A 66 9.32 -11.95 10.19
C GLU A 66 10.00 -13.05 11.03
N ALA A 67 11.23 -13.45 10.68
CA ALA A 67 11.99 -14.44 11.43
C ALA A 67 12.28 -13.97 12.87
N TYR A 68 12.75 -12.73 13.02
CA TYR A 68 13.00 -12.13 14.34
C TYR A 68 11.74 -12.14 15.22
N ALA A 69 10.60 -11.72 14.66
CA ALA A 69 9.33 -11.70 15.38
C ALA A 69 8.86 -13.11 15.75
N ALA A 70 9.02 -14.10 14.86
CA ALA A 70 8.65 -15.49 15.13
C ALA A 70 9.46 -16.05 16.32
N GLU A 71 10.76 -15.79 16.37
CA GLU A 71 11.63 -16.22 17.48
C GLU A 71 11.26 -15.56 18.82
N HIS A 72 10.86 -14.29 18.80
CA HIS A 72 10.62 -13.49 20.01
C HIS A 72 9.15 -13.43 20.46
N SER A 73 8.23 -14.02 19.68
CA SER A 73 6.80 -14.11 20.04
C SER A 73 6.47 -15.29 20.96
N ASN A 74 7.42 -16.21 21.18
CA ASN A 74 7.28 -17.38 22.07
C ASN A 74 7.99 -17.21 23.44
N SER A 75 8.41 -15.99 23.82
CA SER A 75 8.93 -15.66 25.16
C SER A 75 7.90 -15.03 26.08
#